data_AF-K1U9D0-F1
#
_entry.id   AF-K1U9D0-F1
#
_cell.length_a   1.000
_cell.length_b   1.000
_cell.length_c   1.000
_cell.angle_alpha   90.00
_cell.angle_beta   90.00
_cell.angle_gamma   90.00
#
_symmetry.space_group_name_H-M   'P 1'
#
loop_
_entity.id
_entity.type
_entity.pdbx_description
1 polymer ?
#
loop_
_entity_poly.entity_id
_entity_poly.type
_entity_poly.pdbx_seq_one_letter_code
_entity_poly.pdbx_strand_id
1 'polypeptide(L)'
;MERRVPWLSERVELCEEEPSGSESFTLRSDAGKLCIAATSANAAAVGVNWYLNHYCGRSMSHMGDNLGPVDDLPLPEAPVKVTTDLDYRYALNYCTFNYSMSFYTWEDWERELDWMALHGVNLMLVANGAEAVWQNTLRRLGYSEKRIASFLSGPAYNAWWLMGNLEGWGGPMPQSQIDART
;
A
#
# COMPACT_ATOMS: atom_id res chain seq x y z
N MET A 1 -11.31 3.26 5.64
CA MET A 1 -11.77 4.32 6.57
C MET A 1 -11.73 3.85 8.01
N GLU A 2 -12.39 2.75 8.38
CA GLU A 2 -12.45 2.24 9.77
C GLU A 2 -11.09 2.15 10.48
N ARG A 3 -10.03 1.68 9.80
CA ARG A 3 -8.69 1.59 10.38
C ARG A 3 -7.99 2.94 10.66
N ARG A 4 -8.26 3.97 9.86
CA ARG A 4 -7.46 5.21 9.84
C ARG A 4 -8.21 6.43 10.34
N VAL A 5 -9.50 6.50 10.04
CA VAL A 5 -10.40 7.63 10.33
C VAL A 5 -11.79 7.09 10.68
N PRO A 6 -11.93 6.26 11.73
CA PRO A 6 -13.22 5.65 12.10
C PRO A 6 -14.30 6.68 12.41
N TRP A 7 -13.91 7.88 12.85
CA TRP A 7 -14.81 9.00 13.12
C TRP A 7 -15.50 9.57 11.87
N LEU A 8 -15.05 9.21 10.66
CA LEU A 8 -15.71 9.54 9.40
C LEU A 8 -16.75 8.51 8.96
N SER A 9 -16.71 7.27 9.45
CA SER A 9 -17.46 6.15 8.87
C SER A 9 -18.98 6.35 8.84
N GLU A 10 -19.56 7.12 9.77
CA GLU A 10 -21.00 7.39 9.81
C GLU A 10 -21.40 8.72 9.14
N ARG A 11 -20.41 9.56 8.80
CA ARG A 11 -20.62 10.91 8.26
C ARG A 11 -20.26 11.03 6.78
N VAL A 12 -19.60 10.03 6.23
CA VAL A 12 -19.18 9.93 4.83
C VAL A 12 -19.88 8.75 4.17
N GLU A 13 -20.47 9.00 3.01
CA GLU A 13 -21.04 7.98 2.14
C GLU A 13 -20.15 7.79 0.92
N LEU A 14 -19.76 6.54 0.65
CA LEU A 14 -19.13 6.16 -0.61
C LEU A 14 -20.25 5.95 -1.64
N CYS A 15 -20.30 6.84 -2.61
CA CYS A 15 -21.35 6.89 -3.61
C CYS A 15 -20.91 6.18 -4.90
N GLU A 16 -21.86 5.60 -5.62
CA GLU A 16 -21.59 5.01 -6.93
C GLU A 16 -21.32 6.13 -7.96
N GLU A 17 -20.25 5.96 -8.74
CA GLU A 17 -19.98 6.71 -9.97
C GLU A 17 -19.69 5.70 -11.08
N GLU A 18 -20.28 5.91 -12.26
CA GLU A 18 -20.05 5.04 -13.40
C GLU A 18 -18.56 5.01 -13.76
N PRO A 19 -17.97 3.82 -14.03
CA PRO A 19 -16.61 3.73 -14.49
C PRO A 19 -16.40 4.58 -15.75
N SER A 20 -15.31 5.32 -15.77
CA SER A 20 -14.93 6.18 -16.89
C SER A 20 -13.56 5.76 -17.44
N GLY A 21 -13.17 6.29 -18.61
CA GLY A 21 -11.84 6.01 -19.18
C GLY A 21 -10.68 6.54 -18.33
N SER A 22 -10.94 7.51 -17.44
CA SER A 22 -9.98 8.04 -16.48
C SER A 22 -10.45 7.84 -15.04
N GLU A 23 -9.50 7.66 -14.11
CA GLU A 23 -9.84 7.58 -12.69
C GLU A 23 -10.16 8.96 -12.14
N SER A 24 -11.29 9.06 -11.43
CA SER A 24 -11.72 10.31 -10.82
C SER A 24 -12.53 10.06 -9.56
N PHE A 25 -12.60 11.09 -8.72
CA PHE A 25 -13.55 11.18 -7.63
C PHE A 25 -14.23 12.55 -7.63
N THR A 26 -15.44 12.59 -7.08
CA THR A 26 -16.24 13.78 -6.87
C THR A 26 -16.68 13.88 -5.42
N LEU A 27 -16.35 14.99 -4.76
CA LEU A 27 -16.85 15.32 -3.43
C LEU A 27 -18.09 16.20 -3.56
N ARG A 28 -19.18 15.85 -2.88
CA ARG A 28 -20.39 16.68 -2.80
C ARG A 28 -21.09 16.54 -1.45
N SER A 29 -21.96 17.49 -1.15
CA SER A 29 -22.79 17.47 0.06
C SER A 29 -24.20 17.01 -0.30
N ASP A 30 -24.58 15.82 0.18
CA ASP A 30 -25.91 15.24 -0.01
C ASP A 30 -26.61 15.12 1.34
N ALA A 31 -27.74 15.82 1.52
CA ALA A 31 -28.53 15.82 2.76
C ALA A 31 -27.73 16.07 4.06
N GLY A 32 -26.70 16.91 4.01
CA GLY A 32 -25.84 17.23 5.16
C GLY A 32 -24.75 16.20 5.46
N LYS A 33 -24.50 15.27 4.55
CA LYS A 33 -23.38 14.32 4.61
C LYS A 33 -22.41 14.53 3.46
N LEU A 34 -21.16 14.13 3.66
CA LEU A 34 -20.19 14.08 2.59
C LEU A 34 -20.44 12.84 1.73
N CYS A 35 -20.68 13.02 0.45
CA CYS A 35 -20.69 11.97 -0.55
C CYS A 35 -19.36 12.01 -1.32
N ILE A 36 -18.67 10.86 -1.38
CA ILE A 36 -17.48 10.64 -2.19
C ILE A 36 -17.87 9.65 -3.29
N ALA A 37 -18.17 10.18 -4.47
CA ALA A 37 -18.41 9.38 -5.67
C ALA A 37 -17.06 9.12 -6.36
N ALA A 38 -16.80 7.90 -6.82
CA ALA A 38 -15.52 7.58 -7.45
C ALA A 38 -15.63 6.45 -8.45
N THR A 39 -14.81 6.51 -9.50
CA THR A 39 -14.82 5.52 -10.60
C THR A 39 -14.15 4.19 -10.23
N SER A 40 -13.44 4.13 -9.10
CA SER A 40 -12.77 2.93 -8.59
C SER A 40 -12.57 3.00 -7.07
N ALA A 41 -12.26 1.87 -6.45
CA ALA A 41 -11.91 1.81 -5.02
C ALA A 41 -10.64 2.62 -4.68
N ASN A 42 -9.66 2.66 -5.59
CA ASN A 42 -8.44 3.45 -5.38
C ASN A 42 -8.75 4.96 -5.47
N ALA A 43 -9.54 5.38 -6.45
CA ALA A 43 -10.00 6.75 -6.57
C ALA A 43 -10.83 7.18 -5.35
N ALA A 44 -11.65 6.29 -4.79
CA ALA A 44 -12.39 6.55 -3.55
C ALA A 44 -11.43 6.80 -2.36
N ALA A 45 -10.38 5.99 -2.22
CA ALA A 45 -9.37 6.19 -1.18
C ALA A 45 -8.63 7.53 -1.34
N VAL A 46 -8.28 7.91 -2.57
CA VAL A 46 -7.71 9.22 -2.86
C VAL A 46 -8.70 10.33 -2.50
N GLY A 47 -9.98 10.18 -2.82
CA GLY A 47 -11.03 11.14 -2.46
C GLY A 47 -11.15 11.36 -0.95
N VAL A 48 -11.05 10.28 -0.16
CA VAL A 48 -10.98 10.36 1.31
C VAL A 48 -9.76 11.15 1.76
N ASN A 49 -8.57 10.83 1.23
CA ASN A 49 -7.34 11.54 1.60
C ASN A 49 -7.39 13.02 1.20
N TRP A 50 -7.92 13.31 0.01
CA TRP A 50 -8.04 14.67 -0.50
C TRP A 50 -8.98 15.49 0.40
N TYR A 51 -10.13 14.92 0.78
CA TYR A 51 -11.04 15.54 1.73
C TYR A 51 -10.34 15.82 3.09
N LEU A 52 -9.64 14.83 3.65
CA LEU A 52 -8.90 14.98 4.89
C LEU A 52 -7.89 16.13 4.84
N ASN A 53 -7.11 16.24 3.77
CA ASN A 53 -6.09 17.28 3.61
C ASN A 53 -6.71 18.67 3.39
N HIS A 54 -7.67 18.78 2.47
CA HIS A 54 -8.16 20.08 2.00
C HIS A 54 -9.29 20.65 2.85
N TYR A 55 -10.07 19.81 3.54
CA TYR A 55 -11.20 20.24 4.35
C TYR A 55 -10.94 20.08 5.85
N CYS A 56 -10.40 18.95 6.29
CA CYS A 56 -10.20 18.68 7.72
C CYS A 56 -8.85 19.13 8.29
N GLY A 57 -7.88 19.51 7.43
CA GLY A 57 -6.51 19.80 7.87
C GLY A 57 -5.85 18.60 8.55
N ARG A 58 -6.05 17.40 7.98
CA ARG A 58 -5.57 16.11 8.46
C ARG A 58 -4.67 15.46 7.42
N SER A 59 -3.67 14.71 7.86
CA SER A 59 -2.67 14.09 6.99
C SER A 59 -2.16 12.76 7.54
N MET A 60 -1.71 11.90 6.63
CA MET A 60 -1.03 10.63 6.94
C MET A 60 0.29 10.59 6.19
N SER A 61 1.40 10.27 6.87
CA SER A 61 2.73 10.23 6.25
C SER A 61 3.59 9.12 6.82
N HIS A 62 4.69 8.76 6.15
CA HIS A 62 5.66 7.82 6.73
C HIS A 62 6.30 8.32 8.03
N MET A 63 6.28 9.63 8.30
CA MET A 63 6.95 10.25 9.44
C MET A 63 6.00 10.65 10.58
N GLY A 64 4.70 10.40 10.42
CA GLY A 64 3.69 10.72 11.43
C GLY A 64 2.33 11.06 10.83
N ASP A 65 1.31 10.87 11.66
CA ASP A 65 -0.09 11.01 11.28
C ASP A 65 -0.76 12.10 12.12
N ASN A 66 -1.59 12.91 11.46
CA ASN A 66 -2.52 13.85 12.07
C ASN A 66 -3.93 13.51 11.56
N LEU A 67 -4.53 12.46 12.12
CA LEU A 67 -5.82 11.90 11.68
C LEU A 67 -6.91 11.97 12.76
N GLY A 68 -6.72 12.80 13.79
CA GLY A 68 -7.71 12.99 14.86
C GLY A 68 -9.02 13.58 14.33
N PRO A 69 -10.14 13.39 15.06
CA PRO A 69 -11.43 13.96 14.67
C PRO A 69 -11.41 15.48 14.59
N VAL A 70 -12.39 16.04 13.89
CA VAL A 70 -12.74 17.47 13.88
C VAL A 70 -14.08 17.67 14.58
N ASP A 71 -14.29 18.82 15.21
CA ASP A 71 -15.53 19.11 15.95
C ASP A 71 -16.72 19.19 14.99
N ASP A 72 -16.61 20.06 13.98
CA ASP A 72 -17.56 20.22 12.89
C ASP A 72 -16.98 19.60 11.62
N LEU A 73 -17.78 18.79 10.92
CA LEU A 73 -17.37 18.17 9.67
C LEU A 73 -17.61 19.14 8.50
N PRO A 74 -16.57 19.76 7.92
CA PRO A 74 -16.74 20.72 6.84
C PRO A 74 -17.24 20.03 5.58
N LEU A 75 -18.26 20.60 4.93
CA LEU A 75 -18.84 20.06 3.70
C LEU A 75 -18.52 20.97 2.50
N PRO A 76 -18.34 20.41 1.30
CA PRO A 76 -18.15 21.20 0.09
C PRO A 76 -19.40 22.02 -0.25
N GLU A 77 -19.23 23.33 -0.51
CA GLU A 77 -20.32 24.23 -0.92
C GLU A 77 -20.83 23.92 -2.34
N ALA A 78 -19.94 23.41 -3.20
CA ALA A 78 -20.25 22.95 -4.55
C ALA A 78 -19.47 21.66 -4.87
N PRO A 79 -19.95 20.82 -5.81
CA PRO A 79 -19.25 19.59 -6.17
C PRO A 79 -17.81 19.86 -6.64
N VAL A 80 -16.85 19.10 -6.11
CA VAL A 80 -15.43 19.17 -6.48
C VAL A 80 -15.05 17.85 -7.15
N LYS A 81 -14.72 17.90 -8.44
CA LYS A 81 -14.22 16.74 -9.20
C LYS A 81 -12.71 16.82 -9.39
N VAL A 82 -12.02 15.72 -9.12
CA VAL A 82 -10.59 15.55 -9.36
C VAL A 82 -10.38 14.31 -10.21
N THR A 83 -9.57 14.44 -11.26
CA THR A 83 -9.32 13.39 -12.26
C THR A 83 -7.81 13.22 -12.44
N THR A 84 -7.39 12.00 -12.80
CA THR A 84 -6.03 11.71 -13.26
C THR A 84 -6.06 11.01 -14.61
N ASP A 85 -5.11 11.37 -15.47
CA ASP A 85 -4.89 10.72 -16.78
C ASP A 85 -3.84 9.61 -16.70
N LEU A 86 -3.36 9.29 -15.49
CA LEU A 86 -2.35 8.26 -15.26
C LEU A 86 -2.99 6.89 -15.01
N ASP A 87 -2.77 5.97 -15.95
CA ASP A 87 -3.16 4.56 -15.82
C ASP A 87 -2.51 3.90 -14.59
N TYR A 88 -1.24 4.23 -14.34
CA TYR A 88 -0.46 3.64 -13.26
C TYR A 88 0.19 4.72 -12.39
N ARG A 89 0.01 4.62 -11.07
CA ARG A 89 0.83 5.29 -10.06
C ARG A 89 1.59 4.21 -9.31
N TYR A 90 2.85 4.07 -9.70
CA TYR A 90 3.71 2.99 -9.25
C TYR A 90 4.41 3.34 -7.93
N ALA A 91 4.56 2.36 -7.05
CA ALA A 91 5.37 2.47 -5.84
C ALA A 91 6.43 1.38 -5.70
N LEU A 92 7.47 1.75 -4.94
CA LEU A 92 8.57 0.92 -4.45
C LEU A 92 9.71 0.66 -5.44
N ASN A 93 10.91 0.59 -4.88
CA ASN A 93 12.09 0.03 -5.52
C ASN A 93 12.47 -1.29 -4.81
N TYR A 94 13.14 -2.22 -5.50
CA TYR A 94 13.74 -3.40 -4.88
C TYR A 94 14.49 -3.06 -3.58
N CYS A 95 15.33 -2.02 -3.61
CA CYS A 95 16.12 -1.59 -2.46
C CYS A 95 15.26 -1.19 -1.24
N THR A 96 14.03 -0.71 -1.44
CA THR A 96 13.10 -0.36 -0.34
C THR A 96 12.80 -1.57 0.54
N PHE A 97 12.74 -2.76 -0.07
CA PHE A 97 12.53 -4.02 0.66
C PHE A 97 13.65 -4.36 1.62
N ASN A 98 14.86 -3.81 1.42
CA ASN A 98 15.97 -4.02 2.33
C ASN A 98 16.31 -2.83 3.23
N TYR A 99 16.22 -1.61 2.69
CA TYR A 99 16.54 -0.41 3.47
C TYR A 99 15.44 0.00 4.43
N SER A 100 14.19 -0.35 4.14
CA SER A 100 13.04 0.05 4.95
C SER A 100 12.23 -1.13 5.46
N MET A 101 11.99 -2.14 4.60
CA MET A 101 10.91 -3.11 4.85
C MET A 101 11.37 -4.53 5.22
N SER A 102 12.67 -4.76 5.44
CA SER A 102 13.22 -6.12 5.65
C SER A 102 12.58 -6.89 6.80
N PHE A 103 12.11 -6.15 7.81
CA PHE A 103 11.57 -6.68 9.06
C PHE A 103 10.14 -6.23 9.32
N TYR A 104 9.44 -5.71 8.30
CA TYR A 104 8.04 -5.35 8.42
C TYR A 104 7.21 -6.57 8.86
N THR A 105 6.34 -6.35 9.85
CA THR A 105 5.27 -7.29 10.19
C THR A 105 4.04 -7.03 9.30
N TRP A 106 2.97 -7.80 9.48
CA TRP A 106 1.72 -7.51 8.78
C TRP A 106 1.14 -6.16 9.19
N GLU A 107 1.25 -5.74 10.44
CA GLU A 107 0.75 -4.43 10.90
C GLU A 107 1.45 -3.27 10.15
N ASP A 108 2.77 -3.39 9.91
CA ASP A 108 3.51 -2.42 9.11
C ASP A 108 3.04 -2.41 7.65
N TRP A 109 2.85 -3.58 7.05
CA TRP A 109 2.34 -3.71 5.67
C TRP A 109 0.91 -3.21 5.53
N GLU A 110 0.01 -3.50 6.47
CA GLU A 110 -1.37 -3.02 6.46
C GLU A 110 -1.40 -1.48 6.48
N ARG A 111 -0.53 -0.86 7.30
CA ARG A 111 -0.37 0.59 7.31
C ARG A 111 0.18 1.13 6.01
N GLU A 112 1.21 0.50 5.45
CA GLU A 112 1.80 0.93 4.20
C GLU A 112 0.81 0.82 3.03
N LEU A 113 0.02 -0.25 2.97
CA LEU A 113 -1.04 -0.44 1.97
C LEU A 113 -2.16 0.59 2.10
N ASP A 114 -2.58 0.91 3.32
CA ASP A 114 -3.53 2.01 3.56
C ASP A 114 -2.96 3.34 3.09
N TRP A 115 -1.70 3.64 3.43
CA TRP A 115 -1.03 4.87 3.00
C TRP A 115 -0.94 4.95 1.47
N MET A 116 -0.50 3.86 0.81
CA MET A 116 -0.42 3.74 -0.65
C MET A 116 -1.77 4.00 -1.31
N ALA A 117 -2.86 3.39 -0.82
CA ALA A 117 -4.19 3.58 -1.37
C ALA A 117 -4.66 5.04 -1.22
N LEU A 118 -4.46 5.65 -0.04
CA LEU A 118 -4.79 7.07 0.21
C LEU A 118 -3.99 8.04 -0.67
N HIS A 119 -2.78 7.64 -1.11
CA HIS A 119 -1.92 8.42 -2.01
C HIS A 119 -2.06 8.00 -3.48
N GLY A 120 -3.03 7.14 -3.80
CA GLY A 120 -3.40 6.79 -5.15
C GLY A 120 -2.48 5.76 -5.82
N VAL A 121 -1.60 5.09 -5.09
CA VAL A 121 -0.81 3.98 -5.65
C VAL A 121 -1.75 2.85 -6.07
N ASN A 122 -1.65 2.43 -7.33
CA ASN A 122 -2.45 1.32 -7.89
C ASN A 122 -1.60 0.22 -8.53
N LEU A 123 -0.28 0.40 -8.54
CA LEU A 123 0.68 -0.60 -8.99
C LEU A 123 1.86 -0.59 -8.02
N MET A 124 2.27 -1.75 -7.51
CA MET A 124 3.40 -1.85 -6.59
C MET A 124 4.27 -3.07 -6.89
N LEU A 125 5.57 -2.93 -6.67
CA LEU A 125 6.47 -4.07 -6.65
C LEU A 125 6.20 -4.94 -5.42
N VAL A 126 6.11 -6.25 -5.61
CA VAL A 126 6.01 -7.24 -4.52
C VAL A 126 7.16 -8.22 -4.64
N ALA A 127 8.17 -8.08 -3.77
CA ALA A 127 9.34 -8.96 -3.75
C ALA A 127 9.30 -10.01 -2.63
N ASN A 128 8.43 -9.83 -1.62
CA ASN A 128 8.29 -10.76 -0.50
C ASN A 128 7.80 -12.13 -0.98
N GLY A 129 8.39 -13.20 -0.44
CA GLY A 129 8.01 -14.59 -0.73
C GLY A 129 8.75 -15.20 -1.93
N ALA A 130 9.54 -14.41 -2.67
CA ALA A 130 10.35 -14.92 -3.77
C ALA A 130 11.36 -16.00 -3.32
N GLU A 131 11.82 -15.94 -2.07
CA GLU A 131 12.70 -16.96 -1.47
C GLU A 131 12.04 -18.33 -1.44
N ALA A 132 10.74 -18.40 -1.15
CA ALA A 132 9.99 -19.66 -1.13
C ALA A 132 9.84 -20.23 -2.55
N VAL A 133 9.58 -19.36 -3.53
CA VAL A 133 9.49 -19.75 -4.94
C VAL A 133 10.82 -20.31 -5.43
N TRP A 134 11.93 -19.65 -5.11
CA TRP A 134 13.28 -20.12 -5.45
C TRP A 134 13.67 -21.39 -4.70
N GLN A 135 13.35 -21.50 -3.42
CA GLN A 135 13.56 -22.70 -2.62
C GLN A 135 12.84 -23.91 -3.25
N ASN A 136 11.55 -23.77 -3.58
CA ASN A 136 10.79 -24.83 -4.23
C ASN A 136 11.32 -25.17 -5.63
N THR A 137 11.68 -24.14 -6.41
CA THR A 137 12.27 -24.33 -7.75
C THR A 137 13.58 -25.12 -7.69
N LEU A 138 14.50 -24.74 -6.80
CA LEU A 138 15.79 -25.42 -6.66
C LEU A 138 15.66 -26.85 -6.12
N ARG A 139 14.71 -27.10 -5.20
CA ARG A 139 14.37 -28.47 -4.76
C ARG A 139 13.93 -29.34 -5.93
N ARG A 140 13.05 -28.83 -6.80
CA ARG A 140 12.57 -29.55 -8.00
C ARG A 140 13.69 -29.80 -9.03
N LEU A 141 14.73 -28.97 -9.03
CA LEU A 141 15.93 -29.15 -9.86
C LEU A 141 16.97 -30.08 -9.22
N GLY A 142 16.71 -30.64 -8.03
CA GLY A 142 17.59 -31.61 -7.38
C GLY A 142 18.74 -31.01 -6.55
N TYR A 143 18.70 -29.72 -6.22
CA TYR A 143 19.67 -29.12 -5.31
C TYR A 143 19.42 -29.57 -3.88
N SER A 144 20.50 -29.82 -3.12
CA SER A 144 20.39 -30.15 -1.69
C SER A 144 20.02 -28.92 -0.87
N GLU A 145 19.34 -29.12 0.26
CA GLU A 145 18.97 -28.03 1.19
C GLU A 145 20.17 -27.17 1.58
N LYS A 146 21.35 -27.78 1.76
CA LYS A 146 22.59 -27.04 2.06
C LYS A 146 22.97 -26.07 0.93
N ARG A 147 22.84 -26.48 -0.35
CA ARG A 147 23.13 -25.60 -1.49
C ARG A 147 22.10 -24.49 -1.63
N ILE A 148 20.83 -24.78 -1.37
CA ILE A 148 19.76 -23.78 -1.41
C ILE A 148 19.99 -22.73 -0.32
N ALA A 149 20.26 -23.16 0.91
CA ALA A 149 20.53 -22.28 2.04
C ALA A 149 21.78 -21.40 1.83
N SER A 150 22.79 -21.88 1.08
CA SER A 150 23.97 -21.07 0.73
C SER A 150 23.73 -20.09 -0.43
N PHE A 151 22.69 -20.31 -1.24
CA PHE A 151 22.35 -19.45 -2.36
C PHE A 151 21.44 -18.29 -1.93
N LEU A 152 20.41 -18.57 -1.14
CA LEU A 152 19.50 -17.54 -0.62
C LEU A 152 20.26 -16.59 0.31
N SER A 153 20.09 -15.28 0.11
CA SER A 153 20.65 -14.27 0.99
C SER A 153 19.93 -14.20 2.34
N GLY A 154 20.52 -13.49 3.31
CA GLY A 154 19.81 -13.09 4.52
C GLY A 154 18.67 -12.08 4.26
N PRO A 155 17.77 -11.88 5.24
CA PRO A 155 16.56 -11.05 5.07
C PRO A 155 16.81 -9.58 4.78
N ALA A 156 18.00 -9.08 5.14
CA ALA A 156 18.43 -7.71 4.86
C ALA A 156 19.04 -7.52 3.47
N TYR A 157 19.12 -8.58 2.64
CA TYR A 157 19.84 -8.56 1.36
C TYR A 157 19.07 -9.14 0.17
N ASN A 158 17.80 -9.53 0.39
CA ASN A 158 16.94 -10.16 -0.61
C ASN A 158 16.82 -9.37 -1.92
N ALA A 159 16.82 -8.05 -1.87
CA ALA A 159 16.68 -7.19 -3.03
C ALA A 159 17.89 -7.29 -3.97
N TRP A 160 19.12 -7.22 -3.45
CA TRP A 160 20.32 -7.39 -4.27
C TRP A 160 20.47 -8.80 -4.80
N TRP A 161 20.02 -9.80 -4.04
CA TRP A 161 19.97 -11.18 -4.49
C TRP A 161 18.97 -11.36 -5.65
N LEU A 162 17.75 -10.83 -5.56
CA LEU A 162 16.77 -10.88 -6.65
C LEU A 162 17.21 -10.12 -7.91
N MET A 163 18.04 -9.09 -7.75
CA MET A 163 18.68 -8.39 -8.86
C MET A 163 19.95 -9.07 -9.38
N GLY A 164 20.36 -10.22 -8.81
CA GLY A 164 21.51 -11.00 -9.27
C GLY A 164 22.88 -10.42 -8.90
N ASN A 165 22.95 -9.48 -7.95
CA ASN A 165 24.20 -8.81 -7.58
C ASN A 165 25.01 -9.59 -6.52
N LEU A 166 24.35 -10.45 -5.74
CA LEU A 166 24.97 -11.27 -4.71
C LEU A 166 24.19 -12.57 -4.50
N GLU A 167 24.81 -13.52 -3.79
CA GLU A 167 24.19 -14.73 -3.28
C GLU A 167 24.72 -15.02 -1.87
N GLY A 168 23.92 -15.70 -1.04
CA GLY A 168 24.29 -16.19 0.29
C GLY A 168 24.63 -15.13 1.37
N TRP A 169 24.86 -13.88 1.01
CA TRP A 169 25.31 -12.84 1.94
C TRP A 169 24.29 -12.58 3.05
N GLY A 170 24.77 -12.53 4.29
CA GLY A 170 23.93 -12.39 5.49
C GLY A 170 23.05 -13.62 5.80
N GLY A 171 23.21 -14.72 5.05
CA GLY A 171 22.44 -15.94 5.20
C GLY A 171 22.97 -16.90 6.28
N PRO A 172 22.32 -18.07 6.43
CA PRO A 172 21.17 -18.52 5.65
C PRO A 172 19.88 -17.77 6.02
N MET A 173 18.97 -17.60 5.05
CA MET A 173 17.62 -17.11 5.32
C MET A 173 16.92 -18.05 6.34
N PRO A 174 16.41 -17.55 7.47
CA PRO A 174 15.67 -18.38 8.41
C PRO A 174 14.40 -18.96 7.75
N GLN A 175 14.18 -20.28 7.88
CA GLN A 175 13.00 -20.93 7.29
C GLN A 175 11.69 -20.30 7.78
N SER A 176 11.63 -19.91 9.06
CA SER A 176 10.46 -19.23 9.63
C SER A 176 10.11 -17.92 8.92
N GLN A 177 11.10 -17.20 8.37
CA GLN A 177 10.84 -15.99 7.59
C GLN A 177 10.38 -16.30 6.16
N ILE A 178 10.83 -17.41 5.58
CA ILE A 178 10.32 -17.90 4.29
C ILE A 178 8.84 -18.28 4.45
N ASP A 179 8.52 -19.06 5.49
CA ASP A 179 7.17 -19.56 5.74
C ASP A 179 6.19 -18.44 6.11
N ALA A 180 6.65 -17.40 6.83
CA ALA A 180 5.81 -16.24 7.19
C ALA A 180 5.46 -15.33 6.00
N ARG A 181 6.09 -15.54 4.83
CA ARG A 181 5.91 -14.73 3.61
C ARG A 181 5.18 -15.50 2.50
N THR A 182 4.61 -16.67 2.82
CA THR A 182 3.88 -17.56 1.89
C THR A 182 2.46 -17.80 2.30
#